data_AF-A0A836SKK4-F1
#
_entry.id   AF-A0A836SKK4-F1
#
_cell.length_a   1.000
_cell.length_b   1.000
_cell.length_c   1.000
_cell.angle_alpha   90.00
_cell.angle_beta   90.00
_cell.angle_gamma   90.00
#
_symmetry.space_group_name_H-M   'P 1'
#
loop_
_entity.id
_entity.type
_entity.pdbx_description
1 polymer ?
#
loop_
_entity_poly.entity_id
_entity_poly.type
_entity_poly.pdbx_seq_one_letter_code
_entity_poly.pdbx_strand_id
1 'polypeptide(L)'
;MIFKNWDRIRKINLLIVSKLLRWFFATGFLLFFISFFVECETYRQVQVTSHNKNFAYLYNPVSSTFYAQYYVFSPSDIKTEIFIRIPRRELAFTTKNNEVVRKAFIAMQYKVKHLPENSFVVDSGSLILEIPDTNKLFVEFPLLIKTITYKHFFVTLDIKDISSGNKVSDFLTIDKTSPYNSQSFKVLGKDNNLLYDFQVHPGSKIRVQYRNQEVKRFYVKYFSPSNRIAGVPFFSQNSNMSEFNEDTIFSINKDTLISIDKQGIYFIQADTLQEEGVSIFCFSKDFPAIKTPSAMLGPLRYLTSKKEFQQFSNYQNKKIAVDEFWLKAGGNIARGKELIKVFYNRVVLANIYFSSFKEGWMTDRGMIYIVFGPPKYVFRSPNAEKWIYGDIKNPQSLAFVFELVHNPFSTKHFILKRTDYYKNIWYQGVTTWRSGRAYAIGG
;
A
#
# COMPACT_ATOMS: atom_id res chain seq x y z
N MET A 1 99.52 36.12 -38.71
CA MET A 1 98.83 37.30 -38.13
C MET A 1 97.67 36.78 -37.29
N ILE A 2 97.82 36.96 -35.99
CA ILE A 2 97.14 36.23 -34.91
C ILE A 2 96.28 37.24 -34.12
N PHE A 3 95.14 36.78 -33.61
CA PHE A 3 94.22 37.45 -32.68
C PHE A 3 93.52 38.76 -33.13
N LYS A 4 92.23 38.65 -33.48
CA LYS A 4 91.16 39.52 -32.96
C LYS A 4 89.80 39.12 -33.54
N ASN A 5 88.95 38.57 -32.68
CA ASN A 5 87.47 38.65 -32.68
C ASN A 5 86.82 37.35 -32.20
N TRP A 6 87.12 37.03 -30.94
CA TRP A 6 86.40 36.03 -30.15
C TRP A 6 84.98 36.47 -29.72
N ASP A 7 84.55 37.69 -30.02
CA ASP A 7 83.21 38.21 -29.66
C ASP A 7 82.12 38.00 -30.72
N ARG A 8 82.45 37.48 -31.91
CA ARG A 8 81.46 37.23 -32.97
C ARG A 8 80.77 35.87 -32.87
N ILE A 9 81.31 34.93 -32.09
CA ILE A 9 80.77 33.56 -31.94
C ILE A 9 79.74 33.48 -30.80
N ARG A 10 79.73 34.41 -29.83
CA ARG A 10 78.71 34.45 -28.76
C ARG A 10 77.38 35.11 -29.15
N LYS A 11 77.34 36.00 -30.14
CA LYS A 11 76.09 36.67 -30.58
C LYS A 11 75.30 35.91 -31.64
N ILE A 12 75.88 34.92 -32.32
CA ILE A 12 75.20 34.16 -33.37
C ILE A 12 74.45 32.93 -32.80
N ASN A 13 74.86 32.40 -31.64
CA ASN A 13 74.12 31.33 -30.94
C ASN A 13 72.89 31.81 -30.14
N LEU A 14 72.71 33.12 -29.92
CA LEU A 14 71.55 33.69 -29.22
C LEU A 14 70.39 34.12 -30.14
N LEU A 15 70.65 34.22 -31.46
CA LEU A 15 69.63 34.56 -32.46
C LEU A 15 68.99 33.33 -33.14
N ILE A 16 69.62 32.16 -33.06
CA ILE A 16 69.05 30.90 -33.57
C ILE A 16 68.20 30.21 -32.49
N VAL A 17 68.53 30.39 -31.21
CA VAL A 17 67.72 29.89 -30.08
C VAL A 17 66.44 30.71 -29.87
N SER A 18 66.40 32.00 -30.25
CA SER A 18 65.22 32.88 -30.06
C SER A 18 64.22 32.90 -31.22
N LYS A 19 64.53 32.30 -32.39
CA LYS A 19 63.58 32.07 -33.48
C LYS A 19 63.00 30.65 -33.52
N LEU A 20 63.66 29.66 -32.89
CA LEU A 20 63.05 28.36 -32.58
C LEU A 20 62.13 28.42 -31.34
N LEU A 21 62.30 29.40 -30.45
CA LEU A 21 61.42 29.61 -29.28
C LEU A 21 60.11 30.36 -29.56
N ARG A 22 59.88 30.86 -30.78
CA ARG A 22 58.62 31.53 -31.16
C ARG A 22 57.70 30.69 -32.05
N TRP A 23 58.15 29.50 -32.46
CA TRP A 23 57.32 28.51 -33.17
C TRP A 23 57.05 27.24 -32.33
N PHE A 24 57.69 27.09 -31.17
CA PHE A 24 57.38 26.06 -30.17
C PHE A 24 56.47 26.54 -29.01
N PHE A 25 56.06 27.81 -29.01
CA PHE A 25 55.15 28.40 -27.99
C PHE A 25 53.76 28.76 -28.55
N ALA A 26 53.39 28.24 -29.71
CA ALA A 26 52.03 28.36 -30.28
C ALA A 26 51.31 27.00 -30.41
N THR A 27 51.87 25.94 -29.83
CA THR A 27 51.26 24.60 -29.73
C THR A 27 51.61 24.02 -28.37
N GLY A 28 50.88 24.42 -27.34
CA GLY A 28 51.08 23.91 -25.99
C GLY A 28 49.97 24.37 -25.06
N PHE A 29 49.23 23.40 -24.53
CA PHE A 29 48.28 23.53 -23.42
C PHE A 29 46.91 24.15 -23.71
N LEU A 30 46.17 23.48 -24.59
CA LEU A 30 44.72 23.31 -24.43
C LEU A 30 44.46 21.88 -23.94
N LEU A 31 45.09 21.51 -22.82
CA LEU A 31 44.67 20.38 -21.99
C LEU A 31 43.78 20.98 -20.90
N PHE A 32 42.50 21.05 -21.22
CA PHE A 32 41.45 21.21 -20.23
C PHE A 32 41.62 20.03 -19.27
N PHE A 33 42.24 20.28 -18.11
CA PHE A 33 42.09 19.43 -16.95
C PHE A 33 40.61 19.51 -16.59
N ILE A 34 39.81 18.60 -17.17
CA ILE A 34 38.55 18.20 -16.58
C ILE A 34 38.98 17.49 -15.30
N SER A 35 39.13 18.27 -14.24
CA SER A 35 39.09 17.80 -12.88
C SER A 35 37.72 17.11 -12.76
N PHE A 36 37.71 15.79 -13.01
CA PHE A 36 36.73 14.93 -12.40
C PHE A 36 36.88 15.17 -10.90
N PHE A 37 36.07 16.07 -10.36
CA PHE A 37 35.62 15.94 -8.99
C PHE A 37 34.92 14.58 -8.96
N VAL A 38 35.71 13.54 -8.68
CA VAL A 38 35.21 12.36 -8.02
C VAL A 38 34.76 12.89 -6.66
N GLU A 39 33.51 13.36 -6.61
CA GLU A 39 32.77 13.42 -5.37
C GLU A 39 32.77 11.98 -4.86
N CYS A 40 33.76 11.69 -4.02
CA CYS A 40 33.75 10.55 -3.16
C CYS A 40 32.64 10.85 -2.15
N GLU A 41 31.39 10.63 -2.57
CA GLU A 41 30.29 10.51 -1.64
C GLU A 41 30.68 9.37 -0.70
N THR A 42 31.16 9.74 0.48
CA THR A 42 31.28 8.81 1.59
C THR A 42 29.85 8.37 1.89
N TYR A 43 29.46 7.23 1.34
CA TYR A 43 28.19 6.57 1.59
C TYR A 43 28.13 6.23 3.06
N ARG A 44 27.53 7.12 3.84
CA ARG A 44 27.05 6.79 5.17
C ARG A 44 25.96 5.74 4.94
N GLN A 45 26.25 4.49 5.28
CA GLN A 45 25.26 3.43 5.31
C GLN A 45 24.18 3.81 6.33
N VAL A 46 23.14 4.50 5.87
CA VAL A 46 21.88 4.58 6.58
C VAL A 46 21.17 3.28 6.27
N GLN A 47 20.97 2.42 7.28
CA GLN A 47 20.01 1.34 7.17
C GLN A 47 18.65 1.94 6.78
N VAL A 48 18.26 1.83 5.51
CA VAL A 48 16.96 2.29 5.04
C VAL A 48 15.91 1.25 5.44
N THR A 49 15.60 1.21 6.73
CA THR A 49 14.24 0.89 7.16
C THR A 49 13.44 2.19 7.11
N SER A 50 12.17 2.16 6.73
CA SER A 50 11.35 3.38 6.60
C SER A 50 10.95 4.01 7.96
N HIS A 51 11.75 3.79 9.01
CA HIS A 51 11.53 4.25 10.38
C HIS A 51 11.38 5.77 10.52
N ASN A 52 11.72 6.57 9.52
CA ASN A 52 11.66 8.03 9.59
C ASN A 52 10.52 8.68 8.80
N LYS A 53 9.73 7.93 8.02
CA LYS A 53 8.63 8.49 7.23
C LYS A 53 7.29 8.18 7.88
N ASN A 54 6.49 9.23 8.11
CA ASN A 54 5.14 9.08 8.64
C ASN A 54 4.14 8.78 7.51
N PHE A 55 3.47 7.63 7.60
CA PHE A 55 2.44 7.17 6.68
C PHE A 55 1.00 7.38 7.19
N ALA A 56 0.81 8.15 8.26
CA ALA A 56 -0.51 8.34 8.89
C ALA A 56 -1.57 8.91 7.93
N TYR A 57 -1.15 9.67 6.92
CA TYR A 57 -2.02 10.20 5.88
C TYR A 57 -2.78 9.10 5.11
N LEU A 58 -2.23 7.87 5.01
CA LEU A 58 -2.92 6.74 4.36
C LEU A 58 -4.20 6.33 5.09
N TYR A 59 -4.30 6.61 6.40
CA TYR A 59 -5.42 6.22 7.24
C TYR A 59 -6.20 7.44 7.77
N ASN A 60 -5.89 8.64 7.28
CA ASN A 60 -6.56 9.87 7.67
C ASN A 60 -7.35 10.45 6.47
N PRO A 61 -8.68 10.36 6.44
CA PRO A 61 -9.48 10.85 5.32
C PRO A 61 -9.42 12.38 5.11
N VAL A 62 -8.86 13.14 6.06
CA VAL A 62 -8.75 14.61 6.01
C VAL A 62 -7.39 15.08 5.46
N SER A 63 -6.42 14.19 5.24
CA SER A 63 -5.10 14.61 4.74
C SER A 63 -5.17 15.16 3.31
N SER A 64 -4.43 16.23 3.03
CA SER A 64 -4.32 16.88 1.72
C SER A 64 -3.43 16.09 0.74
N THR A 65 -3.78 14.83 0.49
CA THR A 65 -3.11 13.93 -0.44
C THR A 65 -4.17 13.22 -1.27
N PHE A 66 -3.84 12.85 -2.50
CA PHE A 66 -4.69 11.93 -3.25
C PHE A 66 -4.38 10.48 -2.89
N TYR A 67 -5.38 9.62 -3.04
CA TYR A 67 -5.33 8.19 -2.86
C TYR A 67 -4.95 7.51 -4.18
N ALA A 68 -4.04 6.55 -4.11
CA ALA A 68 -3.64 5.72 -5.24
C ALA A 68 -3.80 4.24 -4.88
N GLN A 69 -4.32 3.46 -5.82
CA GLN A 69 -4.42 2.01 -5.73
C GLN A 69 -3.42 1.36 -6.68
N TYR A 70 -2.93 0.19 -6.29
CA TYR A 70 -1.88 -0.53 -7.00
C TYR A 70 -2.29 -1.98 -7.24
N TYR A 71 -2.08 -2.46 -8.46
CA TYR A 71 -2.19 -3.88 -8.83
C TYR A 71 -0.86 -4.33 -9.42
N VAL A 72 -0.24 -5.35 -8.83
CA VAL A 72 1.05 -5.89 -9.29
C VAL A 72 0.79 -7.16 -10.08
N PHE A 73 1.23 -7.18 -11.34
CA PHE A 73 1.15 -8.34 -12.22
C PHE A 73 2.54 -8.71 -12.76
N SER A 74 2.86 -9.99 -12.70
CA SER A 74 4.13 -10.58 -13.10
C SER A 74 3.95 -11.46 -14.34
N PRO A 75 3.87 -10.89 -15.56
CA PRO A 75 3.66 -11.68 -16.78
C PRO A 75 4.82 -12.62 -17.10
N SER A 76 6.02 -12.29 -16.62
CA SER A 76 7.19 -13.14 -16.75
C SER A 76 8.15 -12.93 -15.58
N ASP A 77 9.25 -13.67 -15.61
CA ASP A 77 10.33 -13.56 -14.63
C ASP A 77 11.05 -12.21 -14.66
N ILE A 78 11.21 -11.68 -15.87
CA ILE A 78 12.02 -10.49 -16.12
C ILE A 78 11.22 -9.18 -16.17
N LYS A 79 9.88 -9.27 -16.12
CA LYS A 79 8.98 -8.12 -16.24
C LYS A 79 7.92 -8.13 -15.15
N THR A 80 7.63 -6.95 -14.62
CA THR A 80 6.51 -6.70 -13.72
C THR A 80 5.77 -5.45 -14.17
N GLU A 81 4.45 -5.51 -14.16
CA GLU A 81 3.54 -4.42 -14.46
C GLU A 81 2.87 -3.98 -13.18
N ILE A 82 3.07 -2.72 -12.78
CA ILE A 82 2.33 -2.11 -11.67
C ILE A 82 1.27 -1.20 -12.27
N PHE A 83 0.01 -1.63 -12.22
CA PHE A 83 -1.10 -0.76 -12.60
C PHE A 83 -1.41 0.18 -11.45
N ILE A 84 -1.49 1.47 -11.75
CA ILE A 84 -1.77 2.52 -10.80
C ILE A 84 -3.13 3.10 -11.14
N ARG A 85 -4.01 3.23 -10.16
CA ARG A 85 -5.34 3.84 -10.29
C ARG A 85 -5.48 5.00 -9.32
N ILE A 86 -5.86 6.17 -9.83
CA ILE A 86 -6.09 7.39 -9.04
C ILE A 86 -7.51 7.90 -9.33
N PRO A 87 -8.32 8.24 -8.31
CA PRO A 87 -9.62 8.86 -8.52
C PRO A 87 -9.48 10.18 -9.28
N ARG A 88 -10.21 10.32 -10.39
CA ARG A 88 -10.16 11.53 -11.25
C ARG A 88 -10.39 12.81 -10.44
N ARG A 89 -11.33 12.77 -9.48
CA ARG A 89 -11.71 13.91 -8.63
C ARG A 89 -10.59 14.44 -7.74
N GLU A 90 -9.51 13.67 -7.56
CA GLU A 90 -8.39 14.03 -6.68
C GLU A 90 -7.19 14.59 -7.45
N LEU A 91 -7.30 14.70 -8.79
CA LEU A 91 -6.30 15.27 -9.67
C LEU A 91 -6.75 16.64 -10.17
N ALA A 92 -5.80 17.56 -10.32
CA ALA A 92 -6.02 18.87 -10.92
C ALA A 92 -5.79 18.82 -12.44
N PHE A 93 -6.86 19.08 -13.19
CA PHE A 93 -6.83 19.16 -14.65
C PHE A 93 -6.78 20.62 -15.10
N THR A 94 -5.72 20.98 -15.83
CA THR A 94 -5.47 22.34 -16.31
C THR A 94 -5.39 22.38 -17.85
N THR A 95 -5.62 23.55 -18.44
CA THR A 95 -5.40 23.79 -19.87
C THR A 95 -4.01 24.42 -20.07
N LYS A 96 -3.22 23.92 -21.02
CA LYS A 96 -2.03 24.61 -21.53
C LYS A 96 -2.32 25.16 -22.93
N ASN A 97 -1.77 26.33 -23.26
CA ASN A 97 -1.59 26.85 -24.63
C ASN A 97 -2.75 26.58 -25.62
N ASN A 98 -3.95 27.10 -25.35
CA ASN A 98 -5.13 26.96 -26.22
C ASN A 98 -5.58 25.52 -26.53
N GLU A 99 -5.11 24.51 -25.78
CA GLU A 99 -5.65 23.16 -25.90
C GLU A 99 -7.10 23.09 -25.39
N VAL A 100 -7.98 22.48 -26.19
CA VAL A 100 -9.39 22.28 -25.85
C VAL A 100 -9.57 21.29 -24.70
N VAL A 101 -8.67 20.31 -24.60
CA VAL A 101 -8.76 19.22 -23.61
C VAL A 101 -7.86 19.55 -22.41
N ARG A 102 -8.45 19.63 -21.22
CA ARG A 102 -7.69 19.76 -19.97
C ARG A 102 -6.85 18.51 -19.72
N LYS A 103 -5.68 18.66 -19.12
CA LYS A 103 -4.77 17.56 -18.79
C LYS A 103 -4.31 17.65 -17.33
N ALA A 104 -4.10 16.50 -16.72
CA ALA A 104 -3.34 16.37 -15.48
C ALA A 104 -1.91 15.94 -15.80
N PHE A 105 -0.94 16.46 -15.05
CA PHE A 105 0.47 16.15 -15.23
C PHE A 105 0.98 15.42 -14.00
N ILE A 106 1.30 14.13 -14.15
CA ILE A 106 1.69 13.27 -13.03
C ILE A 106 3.18 12.99 -13.12
N ALA A 107 3.95 13.53 -12.17
CA ALA A 107 5.35 13.16 -11.98
C ALA A 107 5.43 11.94 -11.06
N MET A 108 6.16 10.92 -11.48
CA MET A 108 6.36 9.70 -10.72
C MET A 108 7.86 9.38 -10.63
N GLN A 109 8.28 8.96 -9.44
CA GLN A 109 9.61 8.43 -9.19
C GLN A 109 9.47 7.08 -8.51
N TYR A 110 10.26 6.10 -8.96
CA TYR A 110 10.29 4.78 -8.36
C TYR A 110 11.73 4.35 -8.06
N LYS A 111 11.89 3.54 -7.01
CA LYS A 111 13.14 2.86 -6.68
C LYS A 111 12.82 1.43 -6.28
N VAL A 112 13.55 0.48 -6.87
CA VAL A 112 13.43 -0.96 -6.62
C VAL A 112 14.66 -1.42 -5.86
N LYS A 113 14.46 -2.16 -4.78
CA LYS A 113 15.53 -2.72 -3.93
C LYS A 113 15.28 -4.19 -3.69
N HIS A 114 16.33 -4.95 -3.39
CA HIS A 114 16.22 -6.35 -2.96
C HIS A 114 15.87 -6.46 -1.47
N LEU A 115 15.18 -7.54 -1.06
CA LEU A 115 14.87 -7.89 0.35
C LEU A 115 15.45 -9.28 0.70
N PRO A 116 15.89 -9.56 1.94
CA PRO A 116 16.23 -8.63 3.02
C PRO A 116 17.70 -8.16 2.97
N GLU A 117 18.51 -8.78 2.10
CA GLU A 117 19.94 -8.56 1.98
C GLU A 117 20.26 -7.51 0.93
N ASN A 118 21.04 -6.51 1.36
CA ASN A 118 21.61 -5.41 0.58
C ASN A 118 20.59 -4.42 -0.04
N SER A 119 20.49 -3.26 0.60
CA SER A 119 19.69 -2.07 0.24
C SER A 119 20.07 -1.40 -1.10
N PHE A 120 20.79 -2.09 -1.99
CA PHE A 120 21.17 -1.56 -3.28
C PHE A 120 19.96 -1.41 -4.18
N VAL A 121 19.95 -0.31 -4.91
CA VAL A 121 18.91 -0.01 -5.89
C VAL A 121 19.16 -0.92 -7.10
N VAL A 122 18.21 -1.82 -7.37
CA VAL A 122 18.23 -2.73 -8.52
C VAL A 122 17.78 -1.99 -9.78
N ASP A 123 16.82 -1.08 -9.63
CA ASP A 123 16.29 -0.25 -10.70
C ASP A 123 15.72 1.04 -10.10
N SER A 124 15.74 2.13 -10.85
CA SER A 124 15.05 3.37 -10.50
C SER A 124 14.73 4.16 -11.75
N GLY A 125 13.62 4.87 -11.73
CA GLY A 125 13.22 5.71 -12.84
C GLY A 125 12.39 6.89 -12.38
N SER A 126 12.31 7.88 -13.26
CA SER A 126 11.44 9.04 -13.13
C SER A 126 10.72 9.25 -14.45
N LEU A 127 9.42 9.52 -14.39
CA LEU A 127 8.60 9.75 -15.57
C LEU A 127 7.55 10.81 -15.29
N ILE A 128 7.15 11.53 -16.33
CA ILE A 128 6.05 12.49 -16.30
C ILE A 128 5.00 12.02 -17.29
N LEU A 129 3.77 11.84 -16.82
CA LEU A 129 2.62 11.45 -17.63
C LEU A 129 1.73 12.66 -17.87
N GLU A 130 1.29 12.82 -19.12
CA GLU A 130 0.21 13.72 -19.49
C GLU A 130 -1.08 12.92 -19.63
N ILE A 131 -2.08 13.27 -18.83
CA ILE A 131 -3.31 12.50 -18.72
C ILE A 131 -4.48 13.38 -19.15
N PRO A 132 -5.12 13.10 -20.30
CA PRO A 132 -6.27 13.87 -20.75
C PRO A 132 -7.44 13.69 -19.79
N ASP A 133 -8.20 14.76 -19.60
CA ASP A 133 -9.45 14.73 -18.84
C ASP A 133 -10.48 13.89 -19.60
N THR A 134 -11.06 12.91 -18.93
CA THR A 134 -12.09 12.02 -19.48
C THR A 134 -13.26 11.91 -18.52
N ASN A 135 -14.39 11.38 -18.98
CA ASN A 135 -15.56 11.13 -18.13
C ASN A 135 -15.40 9.90 -17.21
N LYS A 136 -14.24 9.25 -17.19
CA LYS A 136 -13.98 8.11 -16.32
C LYS A 136 -13.81 8.56 -14.87
N LEU A 137 -14.33 7.76 -13.94
CA LEU A 137 -14.18 8.02 -12.49
C LEU A 137 -12.72 7.91 -12.02
N PHE A 138 -11.90 7.16 -12.75
CA PHE A 138 -10.52 6.88 -12.42
C PHE A 138 -9.60 7.11 -13.61
N VAL A 139 -8.39 7.53 -13.28
CA VAL A 139 -7.23 7.54 -14.16
C VAL A 139 -6.41 6.29 -13.88
N GLU A 140 -6.07 5.54 -14.92
CA GLU A 140 -5.30 4.29 -14.82
C GLU A 140 -4.14 4.28 -15.79
N PHE A 141 -2.96 3.85 -15.33
CA PHE A 141 -1.79 3.69 -16.19
C PHE A 141 -0.84 2.61 -15.62
N PRO A 142 -0.13 1.88 -16.48
CA PRO A 142 0.88 0.91 -16.06
C PRO A 142 2.25 1.55 -15.86
N LEU A 143 2.98 1.09 -14.85
CA LEU A 143 4.43 1.27 -14.69
C LEU A 143 5.10 -0.08 -14.94
N LEU A 144 6.00 -0.12 -15.93
CA LEU A 144 6.77 -1.32 -16.25
C LEU A 144 8.09 -1.32 -15.47
N ILE A 145 8.35 -2.40 -14.74
CA ILE A 145 9.57 -2.59 -13.96
C ILE A 145 10.30 -3.83 -14.49
N LYS A 146 11.61 -3.67 -14.73
CA LYS A 146 12.49 -4.80 -15.03
C LYS A 146 12.82 -5.53 -13.73
N THR A 147 12.60 -6.83 -13.71
CA THR A 147 12.84 -7.69 -12.54
C THR A 147 13.70 -8.88 -12.92
N ILE A 148 14.03 -9.73 -11.95
CA ILE A 148 14.71 -11.02 -12.16
C ILE A 148 14.06 -12.09 -11.26
N THR A 149 14.08 -13.35 -11.68
CA THR A 149 13.48 -14.51 -10.98
C THR A 149 14.12 -14.77 -9.61
N TYR A 150 13.40 -15.49 -8.75
CA TYR A 150 13.86 -16.02 -7.46
C TYR A 150 14.26 -14.96 -6.44
N LYS A 151 13.69 -13.76 -6.57
CA LYS A 151 13.99 -12.62 -5.71
C LYS A 151 12.72 -11.95 -5.22
N HIS A 152 12.84 -11.32 -4.06
CA HIS A 152 11.80 -10.50 -3.48
C HIS A 152 12.27 -9.05 -3.51
N PHE A 153 11.43 -8.15 -4.02
CA PHE A 153 11.79 -6.75 -4.20
C PHE A 153 10.89 -5.83 -3.39
N PHE A 154 11.45 -4.71 -2.98
CA PHE A 154 10.77 -3.59 -2.37
C PHE A 154 10.78 -2.40 -3.34
N VAL A 155 9.60 -1.91 -3.70
CA VAL A 155 9.44 -0.77 -4.61
C VAL A 155 8.90 0.41 -3.82
N THR A 156 9.62 1.52 -3.78
CA THR A 156 9.07 2.80 -3.30
C THR A 156 8.55 3.60 -4.48
N LEU A 157 7.34 4.15 -4.36
CA LEU A 157 6.69 4.98 -5.37
C LEU A 157 6.39 6.35 -4.77
N ASP A 158 6.90 7.41 -5.39
CA ASP A 158 6.54 8.79 -5.12
C ASP A 158 5.76 9.33 -6.32
N ILE A 159 4.50 9.69 -6.14
CA ILE A 159 3.63 10.21 -7.20
C ILE A 159 3.21 11.63 -6.80
N LYS A 160 3.35 12.58 -7.72
CA LYS A 160 2.99 13.98 -7.54
C LYS A 160 2.12 14.45 -8.70
N ASP A 161 0.98 15.04 -8.38
CA ASP A 161 0.26 15.86 -9.35
C ASP A 161 0.93 17.23 -9.39
N ILE A 162 1.51 17.56 -10.54
CA ILE A 162 2.29 18.79 -10.73
C ILE A 162 1.39 20.02 -10.56
N SER A 163 0.12 19.95 -10.98
CA SER A 163 -0.77 21.10 -11.01
C SER A 163 -1.27 21.48 -9.61
N SER A 164 -1.69 20.50 -8.81
CA SER A 164 -2.12 20.74 -7.42
C SER A 164 -0.95 20.80 -6.44
N GLY A 165 0.21 20.23 -6.80
CA GLY A 165 1.34 20.04 -5.90
C GLY A 165 1.16 18.86 -4.92
N ASN A 166 -0.02 18.22 -4.89
CA ASN A 166 -0.31 17.10 -4.02
C ASN A 166 0.61 15.92 -4.35
N LYS A 167 1.02 15.20 -3.30
CA LYS A 167 1.95 14.09 -3.38
C LYS A 167 1.46 12.90 -2.54
N VAL A 168 1.68 11.70 -3.04
CA VAL A 168 1.53 10.44 -2.30
C VAL A 168 2.83 9.64 -2.39
N SER A 169 3.16 8.90 -1.33
CA SER A 169 4.37 8.07 -1.30
C SER A 169 4.08 6.69 -0.72
N ASP A 170 4.00 5.68 -1.56
CA ASP A 170 3.73 4.32 -1.09
C ASP A 170 4.93 3.38 -1.32
N PHE A 171 4.78 2.16 -0.85
CA PHE A 171 5.66 1.06 -1.20
C PHE A 171 4.88 -0.20 -1.49
N LEU A 172 5.46 -1.03 -2.34
CA LEU A 172 4.91 -2.31 -2.77
C LEU A 172 6.01 -3.36 -2.69
N THR A 173 5.61 -4.61 -2.54
CA THR A 173 6.52 -5.75 -2.69
C THR A 173 6.27 -6.42 -4.03
N ILE A 174 7.34 -6.86 -4.68
CA ILE A 174 7.27 -7.73 -5.85
C ILE A 174 7.86 -9.07 -5.45
N ASP A 175 7.07 -10.13 -5.58
CA ASP A 175 7.47 -11.48 -5.26
C ASP A 175 7.69 -12.30 -6.53
N LYS A 176 8.95 -12.61 -6.83
CA LYS A 176 9.35 -13.50 -7.94
C LYS A 176 9.92 -14.83 -7.43
N THR A 177 9.73 -15.16 -6.15
CA THR A 177 10.23 -16.42 -5.58
C THR A 177 9.48 -17.63 -6.15
N SER A 178 8.21 -17.44 -6.53
CA SER A 178 7.36 -18.45 -7.14
C SER A 178 6.56 -17.90 -8.32
N PRO A 179 6.36 -18.67 -9.41
CA PRO A 179 5.45 -18.31 -10.49
C PRO A 179 3.97 -18.54 -10.14
N TYR A 180 3.66 -19.14 -8.98
CA TYR A 180 2.30 -19.53 -8.58
C TYR A 180 1.63 -18.55 -7.60
N ASN A 181 2.37 -17.55 -7.12
CA ASN A 181 1.83 -16.55 -6.21
C ASN A 181 0.76 -15.65 -6.84
N SER A 182 0.02 -14.92 -6.01
CA SER A 182 -1.06 -14.03 -6.44
C SER A 182 -0.65 -12.97 -7.46
N GLN A 183 0.61 -12.52 -7.49
CA GLN A 183 1.11 -11.54 -8.46
C GLN A 183 1.28 -12.13 -9.85
N SER A 184 1.23 -13.45 -10.00
CA SER A 184 1.27 -14.14 -11.28
C SER A 184 -0.10 -14.26 -11.97
N PHE A 185 -1.15 -13.75 -11.31
CA PHE A 185 -2.52 -13.71 -11.82
C PHE A 185 -2.97 -12.28 -12.14
N LYS A 186 -3.77 -12.14 -13.20
CA LYS A 186 -4.48 -10.91 -13.55
C LYS A 186 -5.98 -11.15 -13.44
N VAL A 187 -6.62 -10.49 -12.48
CA VAL A 187 -8.05 -10.67 -12.21
C VAL A 187 -8.84 -9.49 -12.77
N LEU A 188 -9.84 -9.81 -13.57
CA LEU A 188 -10.67 -8.85 -14.29
C LEU A 188 -12.13 -9.06 -13.93
N GLY A 189 -12.89 -7.97 -13.83
CA GLY A 189 -14.35 -8.04 -13.80
C GLY A 189 -14.95 -8.39 -15.15
N LYS A 190 -16.28 -8.56 -15.20
CA LYS A 190 -17.05 -8.82 -16.43
C LYS A 190 -16.72 -7.83 -17.56
N ASP A 191 -16.52 -6.56 -17.23
CA ASP A 191 -16.27 -5.48 -18.18
C ASP A 191 -14.78 -5.31 -18.53
N ASN A 192 -13.94 -6.32 -18.25
CA ASN A 192 -12.48 -6.33 -18.44
C ASN A 192 -11.70 -5.29 -17.61
N ASN A 193 -12.33 -4.68 -16.60
CA ASN A 193 -11.64 -3.78 -15.67
C ASN A 193 -10.85 -4.58 -14.62
N LEU A 194 -9.67 -4.10 -14.25
CA LEU A 194 -8.85 -4.69 -13.19
C LEU A 194 -9.53 -4.62 -11.82
N LEU A 195 -9.43 -5.72 -11.07
CA LEU A 195 -9.93 -5.84 -9.70
C LEU A 195 -8.80 -5.60 -8.69
N TYR A 196 -8.65 -4.35 -8.23
CA TYR A 196 -7.49 -3.89 -7.44
C TYR A 196 -7.41 -4.44 -6.00
N ASP A 197 -8.56 -4.72 -5.38
CA ASP A 197 -8.68 -5.18 -4.00
C ASP A 197 -8.98 -6.68 -3.90
N PHE A 198 -9.20 -7.35 -5.04
CA PHE A 198 -9.68 -8.73 -5.14
C PHE A 198 -11.02 -8.95 -4.42
N GLN A 199 -11.84 -7.91 -4.27
CA GLN A 199 -13.11 -7.95 -3.56
C GLN A 199 -14.28 -7.89 -4.54
N VAL A 200 -15.28 -8.75 -4.33
CA VAL A 200 -16.49 -8.83 -5.16
C VAL A 200 -17.73 -9.05 -4.29
N HIS A 201 -18.90 -9.09 -4.93
CA HIS A 201 -20.18 -9.34 -4.27
C HIS A 201 -20.87 -10.57 -4.86
N PRO A 202 -21.86 -11.16 -4.16
CA PRO A 202 -22.69 -12.22 -4.71
C PRO A 202 -23.29 -11.83 -6.07
N GLY A 203 -23.14 -12.71 -7.05
CA GLY A 203 -23.56 -12.54 -8.44
C GLY A 203 -22.50 -11.85 -9.34
N SER A 204 -21.34 -11.47 -8.81
CA SER A 204 -20.24 -10.95 -9.64
C SER A 204 -19.69 -12.03 -10.58
N LYS A 205 -19.26 -11.59 -11.77
CA LYS A 205 -18.56 -12.45 -12.73
C LYS A 205 -17.15 -11.92 -12.95
N ILE A 206 -16.17 -12.81 -12.89
CA ILE A 206 -14.76 -12.47 -13.06
C ILE A 206 -14.11 -13.32 -14.15
N ARG A 207 -13.03 -12.79 -14.73
CA ARG A 207 -12.09 -13.54 -15.57
C ARG A 207 -10.73 -13.53 -14.89
N VAL A 208 -10.05 -14.67 -14.93
CA VAL A 208 -8.69 -14.80 -14.42
C VAL A 208 -7.76 -15.09 -15.57
N GLN A 209 -6.65 -14.37 -15.65
CA GLN A 209 -5.54 -14.68 -16.52
C GLN A 209 -4.34 -15.07 -15.66
N TYR A 210 -3.49 -15.92 -16.21
CA TYR A 210 -2.29 -16.40 -15.56
C TYR A 210 -1.08 -16.16 -16.46
N ARG A 211 0.10 -15.97 -15.86
CA ARG A 211 1.33 -15.69 -16.58
C ARG A 211 1.69 -16.78 -17.60
N ASN A 212 1.49 -18.06 -17.27
CA ASN A 212 1.71 -19.15 -18.20
C ASN A 212 0.47 -19.38 -19.08
N GLN A 213 0.60 -19.16 -20.38
CA GLN A 213 -0.50 -19.31 -21.33
C GLN A 213 -0.89 -20.76 -21.63
N GLU A 214 -0.02 -21.72 -21.33
CA GLU A 214 -0.27 -23.16 -21.56
C GLU A 214 -1.27 -23.76 -20.57
N VAL A 215 -1.50 -23.08 -19.43
CA VAL A 215 -2.51 -23.50 -18.45
C VAL A 215 -3.89 -23.40 -19.09
N LYS A 216 -4.59 -24.54 -19.17
CA LYS A 216 -5.92 -24.64 -19.79
C LYS A 216 -7.07 -24.53 -18.79
N ARG A 217 -6.81 -24.84 -17.53
CA ARG A 217 -7.81 -24.87 -16.46
C ARG A 217 -7.25 -24.30 -15.17
N PHE A 218 -8.14 -23.73 -14.37
CA PHE A 218 -7.88 -23.38 -12.98
C PHE A 218 -8.64 -24.30 -12.05
N TYR A 219 -8.12 -24.45 -10.84
CA TYR A 219 -8.76 -25.16 -9.75
C TYR A 219 -9.20 -24.13 -8.71
N VAL A 220 -10.45 -24.20 -8.31
CA VAL A 220 -11.04 -23.25 -7.37
C VAL A 220 -11.45 -23.99 -6.11
N LYS A 221 -10.87 -23.57 -4.99
CA LYS A 221 -11.24 -24.00 -3.65
C LYS A 221 -12.10 -22.91 -3.01
N TYR A 222 -13.30 -23.28 -2.58
CA TYR A 222 -14.21 -22.39 -1.88
C TYR A 222 -14.13 -22.62 -0.36
N PHE A 223 -14.07 -21.52 0.38
CA PHE A 223 -14.09 -21.49 1.83
C PHE A 223 -15.22 -20.59 2.32
N SER A 224 -16.05 -21.10 3.22
CA SER A 224 -17.06 -20.29 3.90
C SER A 224 -16.45 -19.09 4.64
N PRO A 225 -17.19 -17.98 4.78
CA PRO A 225 -16.73 -16.81 5.53
C PRO A 225 -16.34 -17.18 6.97
N SER A 226 -15.19 -16.68 7.42
CA SER A 226 -14.81 -16.77 8.84
C SER A 226 -15.60 -15.73 9.66
N ASN A 227 -16.25 -16.20 10.74
CA ASN A 227 -16.93 -15.34 11.70
C ASN A 227 -15.99 -14.83 12.82
N ARG A 228 -14.67 -15.08 12.72
CA ARG A 228 -13.70 -14.68 13.75
C ARG A 228 -13.30 -13.22 13.63
N ILE A 229 -13.80 -12.44 14.57
CA ILE A 229 -13.39 -11.05 14.78
C ILE A 229 -12.09 -10.98 15.60
N ALA A 230 -11.43 -9.82 15.55
CA ALA A 230 -10.26 -9.53 16.37
C ALA A 230 -10.57 -9.66 17.87
N GLY A 231 -9.71 -10.37 18.59
CA GLY A 231 -9.72 -10.37 20.05
C GLY A 231 -9.22 -9.03 20.62
N VAL A 232 -9.65 -8.68 21.83
CA VAL A 232 -9.20 -7.47 22.55
C VAL A 232 -7.66 -7.37 22.59
N PRO A 233 -7.08 -6.15 22.66
CA PRO A 233 -5.66 -5.96 22.38
C PRO A 233 -4.71 -6.53 23.45
N PHE A 234 -5.23 -6.92 24.60
CA PHE A 234 -4.43 -7.45 25.72
C PHE A 234 -4.61 -8.97 25.92
N PHE A 235 -5.44 -9.64 25.13
CA PHE A 235 -5.70 -11.07 25.28
C PHE A 235 -5.22 -11.84 24.05
N SER A 236 -4.13 -12.59 24.20
CA SER A 236 -3.61 -13.47 23.14
C SER A 236 -4.59 -14.59 22.86
N GLN A 237 -5.12 -14.64 21.64
CA GLN A 237 -5.83 -15.81 21.13
C GLN A 237 -4.84 -16.63 20.30
N ASN A 238 -4.83 -17.95 20.48
CA ASN A 238 -4.11 -18.84 19.57
C ASN A 238 -4.81 -18.78 18.20
N SER A 239 -4.18 -18.08 17.26
CA SER A 239 -4.61 -18.05 15.85
C SER A 239 -4.14 -19.32 15.17
N ASN A 240 -4.84 -20.43 15.41
CA ASN A 240 -4.57 -21.65 14.63
C ASN A 240 -5.13 -21.47 13.22
N MET A 241 -4.29 -21.64 12.21
CA MET A 241 -4.65 -21.66 10.78
C MET A 241 -5.67 -22.76 10.40
N SER A 242 -5.97 -23.69 11.31
CA SER A 242 -6.96 -24.76 11.18
C SER A 242 -8.43 -24.26 11.03
N GLU A 243 -8.65 -22.98 10.75
CA GLU A 243 -9.98 -22.36 10.59
C GLU A 243 -10.57 -22.48 9.19
N PHE A 244 -9.76 -22.81 8.19
CA PHE A 244 -10.20 -22.87 6.81
C PHE A 244 -10.35 -24.31 6.39
N ASN A 245 -11.57 -24.83 6.57
CA ASN A 245 -11.95 -26.08 5.95
C ASN A 245 -12.42 -25.80 4.53
N GLU A 246 -11.84 -26.51 3.57
CA GLU A 246 -12.27 -26.48 2.18
C GLU A 246 -13.68 -27.06 2.09
N ASP A 247 -14.65 -26.24 1.68
CA ASP A 247 -16.04 -26.69 1.57
C ASP A 247 -16.31 -27.34 0.21
N THR A 248 -15.71 -26.81 -0.86
CA THR A 248 -15.97 -27.28 -2.23
C THR A 248 -14.77 -27.00 -3.12
N ILE A 249 -14.46 -27.97 -4.00
CA ILE A 249 -13.41 -27.85 -5.01
C ILE A 249 -14.03 -28.09 -6.37
N PHE A 250 -13.70 -27.24 -7.34
CA PHE A 250 -14.13 -27.40 -8.73
C PHE A 250 -13.07 -26.89 -9.69
N SER A 251 -13.18 -27.26 -10.97
CA SER A 251 -12.27 -26.81 -12.01
C SER A 251 -13.01 -26.00 -13.06
N ILE A 252 -12.30 -25.05 -13.67
CA ILE A 252 -12.87 -24.10 -14.62
C ILE A 252 -11.89 -23.93 -15.78
N ASN A 253 -12.39 -23.88 -17.02
CA ASN A 253 -11.55 -23.57 -18.18
C ASN A 253 -11.06 -22.11 -18.12
N LYS A 254 -9.79 -21.86 -18.42
CA LYS A 254 -9.12 -20.54 -18.28
C LYS A 254 -9.93 -19.38 -18.88
N ASP A 255 -10.55 -19.60 -20.04
CA ASP A 255 -11.21 -18.53 -20.80
C ASP A 255 -12.67 -18.29 -20.40
N THR A 256 -13.19 -19.07 -19.44
CA THR A 256 -14.57 -18.94 -18.98
C THR A 256 -14.72 -17.93 -17.85
N LEU A 257 -15.87 -17.26 -17.80
CA LEU A 257 -16.21 -16.36 -16.69
C LEU A 257 -16.58 -17.19 -15.46
N ILE A 258 -15.93 -16.90 -14.34
CA ILE A 258 -16.22 -17.49 -13.03
C ILE A 258 -17.36 -16.68 -12.40
N SER A 259 -18.45 -17.35 -12.04
CA SER A 259 -19.55 -16.74 -11.29
C SER A 259 -19.29 -16.88 -9.79
N ILE A 260 -19.41 -15.78 -9.06
CA ILE A 260 -19.15 -15.69 -7.62
C ILE A 260 -20.47 -15.44 -6.91
N ASP A 261 -21.14 -16.50 -6.47
CA ASP A 261 -22.54 -16.42 -6.04
C ASP A 261 -22.72 -16.45 -4.51
N LYS A 262 -21.76 -17.02 -3.78
CA LYS A 262 -21.79 -17.12 -2.32
C LYS A 262 -20.71 -16.24 -1.70
N GLN A 263 -21.02 -15.62 -0.56
CA GLN A 263 -20.01 -14.96 0.27
C GLN A 263 -18.96 -15.98 0.72
N GLY A 264 -17.70 -15.56 0.84
CA GLY A 264 -16.59 -16.43 1.22
C GLY A 264 -15.34 -16.13 0.42
N ILE A 265 -14.41 -17.08 0.43
CA ILE A 265 -13.13 -16.97 -0.26
C ILE A 265 -13.10 -17.98 -1.40
N TYR A 266 -12.76 -17.51 -2.60
CA TYR A 266 -12.53 -18.35 -3.76
C TYR A 266 -11.04 -18.32 -4.05
N PHE A 267 -10.34 -19.38 -3.67
CA PHE A 267 -8.92 -19.52 -3.91
C PHE A 267 -8.68 -20.24 -5.22
N ILE A 268 -7.99 -19.59 -6.14
CA ILE A 268 -7.83 -20.00 -7.53
C ILE A 268 -6.37 -20.37 -7.76
N GLN A 269 -6.15 -21.60 -8.20
CA GLN A 269 -4.83 -22.19 -8.41
C GLN A 269 -4.65 -22.61 -9.87
N ALA A 270 -3.44 -22.45 -10.38
CA ALA A 270 -3.05 -22.95 -11.69
C ALA A 270 -2.61 -24.42 -11.65
N ASP A 271 -2.12 -24.88 -10.49
CA ASP A 271 -1.64 -26.24 -10.24
C ASP A 271 -2.06 -26.66 -8.82
N THR A 272 -2.67 -27.84 -8.69
CA THR A 272 -3.13 -28.38 -7.40
C THR A 272 -2.00 -28.88 -6.51
N LEU A 273 -0.79 -29.08 -7.06
CA LEU A 273 0.39 -29.48 -6.29
C LEU A 273 1.05 -28.29 -5.57
N GLN A 274 0.66 -27.06 -5.91
CA GLN A 274 1.18 -25.84 -5.30
C GLN A 274 0.23 -25.38 -4.20
N GLU A 275 0.76 -24.75 -3.16
CA GLU A 275 -0.04 -24.15 -2.09
C GLU A 275 -0.42 -22.68 -2.38
N GLU A 276 0.10 -22.13 -3.48
CA GLU A 276 -0.08 -20.75 -3.88
C GLU A 276 -1.17 -20.57 -4.94
N GLY A 277 -1.66 -19.33 -5.03
CA GLY A 277 -2.70 -18.94 -5.96
C GLY A 277 -3.14 -17.50 -5.75
N VAL A 278 -4.30 -17.17 -6.29
CA VAL A 278 -4.97 -15.88 -6.06
C VAL A 278 -6.30 -16.09 -5.35
N SER A 279 -6.57 -15.29 -4.33
CA SER A 279 -7.85 -15.32 -3.61
C SER A 279 -8.76 -14.19 -4.05
N ILE A 280 -10.04 -14.52 -4.22
CA ILE A 280 -11.12 -13.57 -4.43
C ILE A 280 -12.01 -13.58 -3.20
N PHE A 281 -12.25 -12.40 -2.63
CA PHE A 281 -13.03 -12.21 -1.43
C PHE A 281 -14.45 -11.75 -1.80
N CYS A 282 -15.43 -12.61 -1.56
CA CYS A 282 -16.83 -12.26 -1.78
C CYS A 282 -17.45 -11.79 -0.45
N PHE A 283 -17.65 -10.48 -0.33
CA PHE A 283 -18.31 -9.86 0.83
C PHE A 283 -19.76 -9.51 0.54
N SER A 284 -20.49 -9.02 1.55
CA SER A 284 -21.88 -8.60 1.38
C SER A 284 -22.05 -7.55 0.26
N LYS A 285 -23.25 -7.47 -0.34
CA LYS A 285 -23.55 -6.58 -1.47
C LYS A 285 -23.30 -5.09 -1.20
N ASP A 286 -23.42 -4.66 0.06
CA ASP A 286 -23.22 -3.26 0.45
C ASP A 286 -21.78 -2.94 0.84
N PHE A 287 -20.93 -3.94 0.97
CA PHE A 287 -19.53 -3.76 1.33
C PHE A 287 -18.82 -2.80 0.35
N PRO A 288 -17.93 -1.90 0.80
CA PRO A 288 -17.41 -1.73 2.16
C PRO A 288 -18.34 -0.95 3.11
N ALA A 289 -19.46 -0.44 2.61
CA ALA A 289 -20.44 0.28 3.41
C ALA A 289 -21.21 -0.66 4.34
N ILE A 290 -21.77 -0.09 5.42
CA ILE A 290 -22.60 -0.81 6.39
C ILE A 290 -23.96 -0.15 6.40
N LYS A 291 -24.92 -0.77 5.70
CA LYS A 291 -26.27 -0.21 5.51
C LYS A 291 -27.36 -0.95 6.26
N THR A 292 -27.13 -2.20 6.65
CA THR A 292 -28.15 -3.02 7.31
C THR A 292 -27.96 -3.04 8.83
N PRO A 293 -29.05 -3.05 9.62
CA PRO A 293 -28.94 -3.16 11.07
C PRO A 293 -28.17 -4.39 11.55
N SER A 294 -28.27 -5.51 10.83
CA SER A 294 -27.51 -6.73 11.12
C SER A 294 -25.99 -6.51 10.96
N ALA A 295 -25.57 -5.83 9.89
CA ALA A 295 -24.16 -5.48 9.70
C ALA A 295 -23.68 -4.43 10.71
N MET A 296 -24.57 -3.52 11.15
CA MET A 296 -24.26 -2.53 12.19
C MET A 296 -24.07 -3.15 13.58
N LEU A 297 -24.71 -4.29 13.86
CA LEU A 297 -24.59 -4.95 15.16
C LEU A 297 -23.17 -5.49 15.39
N GLY A 298 -22.56 -6.15 14.39
CA GLY A 298 -21.26 -6.82 14.52
C GLY A 298 -20.15 -5.97 15.18
N PRO A 299 -19.85 -4.77 14.66
CA PRO A 299 -18.84 -3.87 15.23
C PRO A 299 -19.09 -3.45 16.69
N LEU A 300 -20.34 -3.49 17.18
CA LEU A 300 -20.63 -3.19 18.59
C LEU A 300 -20.00 -4.20 19.54
N ARG A 301 -19.54 -5.35 19.05
CA ARG A 301 -18.82 -6.34 19.86
C ARG A 301 -17.59 -5.78 20.56
N TYR A 302 -16.98 -4.73 20.01
CA TYR A 302 -15.82 -4.04 20.61
C TYR A 302 -16.19 -3.09 21.74
N LEU A 303 -17.43 -2.61 21.79
CA LEU A 303 -17.91 -1.69 22.83
C LEU A 303 -18.78 -2.38 23.88
N THR A 304 -19.12 -3.65 23.68
CA THR A 304 -20.07 -4.41 24.51
C THR A 304 -19.40 -5.56 25.25
N SER A 305 -20.00 -5.95 26.38
CA SER A 305 -19.63 -7.21 27.03
C SER A 305 -20.10 -8.41 26.21
N LYS A 306 -19.52 -9.60 26.46
CA LYS A 306 -19.96 -10.84 25.79
C LYS A 306 -21.47 -11.10 26.02
N LYS A 307 -21.95 -10.90 27.25
CA LYS A 307 -23.36 -11.10 27.62
C LYS A 307 -24.28 -10.11 26.90
N GLU A 308 -23.93 -8.83 26.92
CA GLU A 308 -24.69 -7.76 26.25
C GLU A 308 -24.76 -7.99 24.72
N PHE A 309 -23.63 -8.35 24.09
CA PHE A 309 -23.61 -8.66 22.67
C PHE A 309 -24.49 -9.86 22.31
N GLN A 310 -24.47 -10.92 23.12
CA GLN A 310 -25.32 -12.10 22.93
C GLN A 310 -26.80 -11.74 23.05
N GLN A 311 -27.17 -10.89 24.02
CA GLN A 311 -28.54 -10.39 24.16
C GLN A 311 -28.98 -9.66 22.89
N PHE A 312 -28.21 -8.68 22.41
CA PHE A 312 -28.51 -7.97 21.16
C PHE A 312 -28.52 -8.89 19.92
N SER A 313 -27.66 -9.91 19.90
CA SER A 313 -27.62 -10.94 18.85
C SER A 313 -28.83 -11.87 18.85
N ASN A 314 -29.63 -11.88 19.92
CA ASN A 314 -30.86 -12.67 19.99
C ASN A 314 -32.12 -11.84 19.68
N TYR A 315 -32.02 -10.51 19.56
CA TYR A 315 -33.17 -9.68 19.18
C TYR A 315 -33.66 -10.06 17.79
N GLN A 316 -34.97 -10.21 17.61
CA GLN A 316 -35.55 -10.45 16.28
C GLN A 316 -35.26 -9.28 15.32
N ASN A 317 -35.40 -8.05 15.83
CA ASN A 317 -35.09 -6.84 15.07
C ASN A 317 -33.76 -6.23 15.54
N LYS A 318 -32.71 -6.37 14.72
CA LYS A 318 -31.37 -5.83 15.01
C LYS A 318 -31.32 -4.31 15.10
N LYS A 319 -32.26 -3.61 14.45
CA LYS A 319 -32.36 -2.16 14.53
C LYS A 319 -32.63 -1.70 15.96
N ILE A 320 -33.54 -2.38 16.66
CA ILE A 320 -33.88 -2.05 18.05
C ILE A 320 -32.64 -2.19 18.94
N ALA A 321 -31.88 -3.27 18.78
CA ALA A 321 -30.66 -3.49 19.55
C ALA A 321 -29.60 -2.40 19.33
N VAL A 322 -29.38 -2.01 18.07
CA VAL A 322 -28.42 -0.94 17.72
C VAL A 322 -28.90 0.40 18.26
N ASP A 323 -30.17 0.76 18.08
CA ASP A 323 -30.74 2.02 18.56
C ASP A 323 -30.69 2.09 20.09
N GLU A 324 -31.06 1.01 20.79
CA GLU A 324 -31.03 0.93 22.26
C GLU A 324 -29.62 1.17 22.80
N PHE A 325 -28.60 0.54 22.19
CA PHE A 325 -27.21 0.74 22.57
C PHE A 325 -26.78 2.21 22.45
N TRP A 326 -27.05 2.85 21.30
CA TRP A 326 -26.60 4.21 21.05
C TRP A 326 -27.41 5.27 21.80
N LEU A 327 -28.70 5.03 22.05
CA LEU A 327 -29.51 5.89 22.92
C LEU A 327 -29.00 5.85 24.36
N LYS A 328 -28.68 4.65 24.87
CA LYS A 328 -28.11 4.49 26.21
C LYS A 328 -26.75 5.16 26.33
N ALA A 329 -25.88 5.00 25.32
CA ALA A 329 -24.56 5.62 25.32
C ALA A 329 -24.62 7.15 25.19
N GLY A 330 -25.47 7.67 24.30
CA GLY A 330 -25.59 9.11 24.05
C GLY A 330 -26.43 9.88 25.08
N GLY A 331 -27.31 9.20 25.83
CA GLY A 331 -28.25 9.78 26.79
C GLY A 331 -29.44 10.52 26.15
N ASN A 332 -29.34 10.89 24.86
CA ASN A 332 -30.44 11.43 24.06
C ASN A 332 -30.26 11.10 22.56
N ILE A 333 -31.31 11.34 21.78
CA ILE A 333 -31.37 11.01 20.35
C ILE A 333 -30.29 11.76 19.55
N ALA A 334 -30.09 13.05 19.81
CA ALA A 334 -29.16 13.87 19.05
C ALA A 334 -27.71 13.39 19.21
N ARG A 335 -27.28 13.16 20.46
CA ARG A 335 -25.95 12.61 20.77
C ARG A 335 -25.79 11.19 20.24
N GLY A 336 -26.82 10.35 20.36
CA GLY A 336 -26.81 9.00 19.78
C GLY A 336 -26.54 9.00 18.27
N LYS A 337 -27.22 9.88 17.51
CA LYS A 337 -27.01 10.04 16.07
C LYS A 337 -25.58 10.46 15.70
N GLU A 338 -24.99 11.40 16.44
CA GLU A 338 -23.61 11.82 16.21
C GLU A 338 -22.61 10.68 16.49
N LEU A 339 -22.82 9.91 17.56
CA LEU A 339 -21.98 8.75 17.88
C LEU A 339 -22.07 7.67 16.81
N ILE A 340 -23.28 7.37 16.33
CA ILE A 340 -23.52 6.45 15.20
C ILE A 340 -22.72 6.91 13.98
N LYS A 341 -22.84 8.19 13.61
CA LYS A 341 -22.14 8.76 12.45
C LYS A 341 -20.63 8.57 12.56
N VAL A 342 -20.02 8.95 13.69
CA VAL A 342 -18.57 8.83 13.87
C VAL A 342 -18.14 7.37 13.92
N PHE A 343 -18.82 6.53 14.70
CA PHE A 343 -18.44 5.13 14.89
C PHE A 343 -18.52 4.34 13.58
N TYR A 344 -19.67 4.36 12.89
CA TYR A 344 -19.83 3.59 11.65
C TYR A 344 -19.04 4.16 10.48
N ASN A 345 -18.74 5.45 10.45
CA ASN A 345 -17.74 5.99 9.51
C ASN A 345 -16.37 5.33 9.74
N ARG A 346 -15.93 5.19 11.00
CA ARG A 346 -14.68 4.46 11.30
C ARG A 346 -14.74 2.99 10.91
N VAL A 347 -15.90 2.34 11.03
CA VAL A 347 -16.07 0.96 10.57
C VAL A 347 -15.94 0.85 9.05
N VAL A 348 -16.58 1.74 8.29
CA VAL A 348 -16.47 1.76 6.82
C VAL A 348 -15.03 2.05 6.39
N LEU A 349 -14.36 3.01 7.04
CA LEU A 349 -12.94 3.29 6.79
C LEU A 349 -12.06 2.09 7.14
N ALA A 350 -12.36 1.37 8.22
CA ALA A 350 -11.65 0.14 8.55
C ALA A 350 -11.82 -0.94 7.46
N ASN A 351 -13.02 -1.06 6.88
CA ASN A 351 -13.27 -1.95 5.74
C ASN A 351 -12.48 -1.53 4.49
N ILE A 352 -12.35 -0.24 4.23
CA ILE A 352 -11.58 0.27 3.08
C ILE A 352 -10.08 0.01 3.27
N TYR A 353 -9.54 0.29 4.46
CA TYR A 353 -8.09 0.28 4.69
C TYR A 353 -7.52 -1.08 5.09
N PHE A 354 -8.28 -1.91 5.81
CA PHE A 354 -7.72 -3.06 6.53
C PHE A 354 -8.34 -4.40 6.16
N SER A 355 -9.18 -4.47 5.13
CA SER A 355 -9.73 -5.75 4.67
C SER A 355 -8.64 -6.68 4.14
N SER A 356 -8.76 -7.95 4.49
CA SER A 356 -7.92 -9.05 4.02
C SER A 356 -8.83 -10.18 3.54
N PHE A 357 -8.54 -11.44 3.89
CA PHE A 357 -9.49 -12.55 3.75
C PHE A 357 -10.79 -12.41 4.58
N LYS A 358 -10.88 -11.38 5.42
CA LYS A 358 -12.06 -11.01 6.19
C LYS A 358 -12.27 -9.49 6.14
N GLU A 359 -13.47 -9.05 6.45
CA GLU A 359 -13.83 -7.64 6.46
C GLU A 359 -12.92 -6.83 7.40
N GLY A 360 -12.54 -5.62 6.99
CA GLY A 360 -11.54 -4.82 7.69
C GLY A 360 -11.88 -4.52 9.14
N TRP A 361 -13.16 -4.32 9.48
CA TRP A 361 -13.59 -4.14 10.87
C TRP A 361 -13.31 -5.35 11.77
N MET A 362 -13.20 -6.55 11.20
CA MET A 362 -12.89 -7.79 11.92
C MET A 362 -11.39 -8.00 12.13
N THR A 363 -10.53 -7.17 11.53
CA THR A 363 -9.06 -7.27 11.65
C THR A 363 -8.55 -6.51 12.87
N ASP A 364 -7.34 -6.86 13.33
CA ASP A 364 -6.72 -6.21 14.48
C ASP A 364 -6.47 -4.71 14.24
N ARG A 365 -6.03 -4.34 13.03
CA ARG A 365 -5.87 -2.94 12.62
C ARG A 365 -7.21 -2.21 12.60
N GLY A 366 -8.26 -2.83 12.04
CA GLY A 366 -9.61 -2.26 12.04
C GLY A 366 -10.19 -2.09 13.44
N MET A 367 -9.99 -3.07 14.32
CA MET A 367 -10.40 -2.99 15.73
C MET A 367 -9.79 -1.78 16.43
N ILE A 368 -8.46 -1.60 16.31
CA ILE A 368 -7.77 -0.44 16.89
C ILE A 368 -8.28 0.86 16.24
N TYR A 369 -8.40 0.91 14.92
CA TYR A 369 -8.86 2.09 14.20
C TYR A 369 -10.28 2.52 14.60
N ILE A 370 -11.20 1.56 14.79
CA ILE A 370 -12.59 1.85 15.17
C ILE A 370 -12.63 2.52 16.56
N VAL A 371 -11.94 1.93 17.55
CA VAL A 371 -11.98 2.43 18.92
C VAL A 371 -11.18 3.72 19.07
N PHE A 372 -9.97 3.77 18.53
CA PHE A 372 -9.00 4.86 18.77
C PHE A 372 -9.02 5.96 17.70
N GLY A 373 -9.54 5.68 16.51
CA GLY A 373 -9.51 6.59 15.37
C GLY A 373 -8.17 6.53 14.61
N PRO A 374 -7.94 7.49 13.69
CA PRO A 374 -6.70 7.53 12.91
C PRO A 374 -5.48 7.78 13.81
N PRO A 375 -4.37 7.04 13.61
CA PRO A 375 -3.12 7.28 14.34
C PRO A 375 -2.46 8.59 13.90
N LYS A 376 -1.69 9.22 14.80
CA LYS A 376 -0.93 10.45 14.49
C LYS A 376 0.34 10.14 13.69
N TYR A 377 0.99 9.03 14.01
CA TYR A 377 2.14 8.52 13.27
C TYR A 377 1.95 7.06 12.88
N VAL A 378 2.33 6.72 11.65
CA VAL A 378 2.39 5.35 11.15
C VAL A 378 3.77 5.12 10.57
N PHE A 379 4.49 4.15 11.12
CA PHE A 379 5.72 3.62 10.54
C PHE A 379 5.42 2.27 9.93
N ARG A 380 5.90 2.03 8.71
CA ARG A 380 5.64 0.79 7.98
C ARG A 380 6.95 0.14 7.58
N SER A 381 6.95 -1.17 7.53
CA SER A 381 7.96 -2.00 6.87
C SER A 381 7.22 -3.06 6.06
N PRO A 382 7.91 -3.86 5.23
CA PRO A 382 7.27 -4.93 4.49
C PRO A 382 6.45 -5.88 5.37
N ASN A 383 6.90 -6.12 6.61
CA ASN A 383 6.33 -7.15 7.48
C ASN A 383 5.75 -6.59 8.80
N ALA A 384 5.77 -5.28 9.02
CA ALA A 384 5.26 -4.69 10.25
C ALA A 384 4.73 -3.26 10.07
N GLU A 385 3.79 -2.87 10.92
CA GLU A 385 3.33 -1.49 11.06
C GLU A 385 3.34 -1.07 12.53
N LYS A 386 3.81 0.13 12.83
CA LYS A 386 3.76 0.72 14.18
C LYS A 386 2.93 1.99 14.14
N TRP A 387 1.85 2.02 14.90
CA TRP A 387 0.94 3.15 15.01
C TRP A 387 1.15 3.84 16.35
N ILE A 388 1.34 5.15 16.36
CA ILE A 388 1.56 5.94 17.58
C ILE A 388 0.43 6.97 17.74
N TYR A 389 -0.16 6.96 18.93
CA TYR A 389 -1.18 7.88 19.40
C TYR A 389 -0.57 8.73 20.52
N GLY A 390 0.02 9.87 20.13
CA GLY A 390 0.77 10.73 21.05
C GLY A 390 1.94 11.42 20.36
N ASP A 391 2.87 11.99 21.15
CA ASP A 391 4.12 12.56 20.63
C ASP A 391 5.17 11.46 20.43
N ILE A 392 5.81 11.44 19.27
CA ILE A 392 6.90 10.51 18.98
C ILE A 392 8.10 10.67 19.90
N LYS A 393 8.32 11.88 20.43
CA LYS A 393 9.42 12.18 21.36
C LYS A 393 9.15 11.69 22.76
N ASN A 394 7.89 11.38 23.10
CA ASN A 394 7.52 10.85 24.40
C ASN A 394 7.54 9.31 24.36
N PRO A 395 8.46 8.64 25.08
CA PRO A 395 8.52 7.18 25.14
C PRO A 395 7.26 6.53 25.74
N GLN A 396 6.47 7.29 26.51
CA GLN A 396 5.22 6.83 27.10
C GLN A 396 4.01 6.96 26.16
N SER A 397 4.19 7.49 24.95
CA SER A 397 3.12 7.55 23.96
C SER A 397 2.61 6.16 23.61
N LEU A 398 1.30 6.04 23.49
CA LEU A 398 0.66 4.78 23.14
C LEU A 398 1.10 4.32 21.75
N ALA A 399 1.67 3.12 21.68
CA ALA A 399 2.10 2.52 20.43
C ALA A 399 1.50 1.12 20.25
N PHE A 400 0.84 0.90 19.11
CA PHE A 400 0.41 -0.43 18.66
C PHE A 400 1.36 -0.94 17.59
N VAL A 401 1.83 -2.18 17.74
CA VAL A 401 2.71 -2.83 16.76
C VAL A 401 1.96 -3.98 16.12
N PHE A 402 1.88 -3.97 14.80
CA PHE A 402 1.26 -4.99 13.99
C PHE A 402 2.31 -5.72 13.17
N GLU A 403 2.19 -7.04 13.07
CA GLU A 403 3.09 -7.90 12.32
C GLU A 403 2.30 -8.62 11.22
N LEU A 404 2.87 -8.69 10.02
CA LEU A 404 2.30 -9.39 8.88
C LEU A 404 2.32 -10.88 9.17
N VAL A 405 1.18 -11.54 9.02
CA VAL A 405 1.07 -13.00 9.12
C VAL A 405 0.84 -13.56 7.73
N HIS A 406 1.79 -14.37 7.29
CA HIS A 406 1.66 -15.08 6.03
C HIS A 406 0.49 -16.06 6.11
N ASN A 407 -0.36 -16.04 5.08
CA ASN A 407 -1.45 -16.98 4.91
C ASN A 407 -1.72 -17.16 3.41
N PRO A 408 -2.29 -18.31 2.99
CA PRO A 408 -2.55 -18.60 1.57
C PRO A 408 -3.48 -17.59 0.89
N PHE A 409 -4.29 -16.86 1.67
CA PHE A 409 -5.35 -16.04 1.12
C PHE A 409 -4.94 -14.60 0.85
N SER A 410 -4.20 -13.96 1.76
CA SER A 410 -3.97 -12.52 1.74
C SER A 410 -2.58 -12.12 2.18
N THR A 411 -1.94 -11.27 1.37
CA THR A 411 -0.67 -10.61 1.67
C THR A 411 -0.81 -9.34 2.52
N LYS A 412 -2.03 -9.05 3.00
CA LYS A 412 -2.36 -7.81 3.75
C LYS A 412 -2.90 -8.11 5.15
N HIS A 413 -2.70 -9.33 5.68
CA HIS A 413 -3.21 -9.69 7.00
C HIS A 413 -2.18 -9.40 8.10
N PHE A 414 -2.46 -8.38 8.91
CA PHE A 414 -1.60 -8.00 10.03
C PHE A 414 -2.29 -8.29 11.36
N ILE A 415 -1.55 -8.89 12.29
CA ILE A 415 -1.99 -9.14 13.67
C ILE A 415 -1.34 -8.16 14.63
N LEU A 416 -2.05 -7.78 15.68
CA LEU A 416 -1.53 -6.97 16.75
C LEU A 416 -0.64 -7.81 17.67
N LYS A 417 0.54 -7.29 18.01
CA LYS A 417 1.37 -7.80 19.08
C LYS A 417 0.74 -7.45 20.44
N ARG A 418 -0.10 -8.34 20.94
CA ARG A 418 -0.92 -8.13 22.15
C ARG A 418 -0.07 -8.10 23.42
N THR A 419 -0.43 -7.20 24.34
CA THR A 419 0.24 -7.05 25.63
C THR A 419 -0.74 -6.56 26.70
N ASP A 420 -0.54 -6.94 27.96
CA ASP A 420 -1.37 -6.48 29.08
C ASP A 420 -1.34 -4.95 29.26
N TYR A 421 -0.28 -4.29 28.79
CA TYR A 421 -0.17 -2.82 28.76
C TYR A 421 -1.37 -2.15 28.07
N TYR A 422 -1.98 -2.80 27.07
CA TYR A 422 -3.14 -2.24 26.36
C TYR A 422 -4.46 -2.31 27.12
N LYS A 423 -4.52 -3.01 28.27
CA LYS A 423 -5.76 -3.25 29.00
C LYS A 423 -6.42 -1.96 29.48
N ASN A 424 -5.66 -1.10 30.17
CA ASN A 424 -6.20 0.13 30.76
C ASN A 424 -6.68 1.10 29.67
N ILE A 425 -5.86 1.30 28.64
CA ILE A 425 -6.16 2.23 27.56
C ILE A 425 -7.33 1.75 26.68
N TRP A 426 -7.47 0.44 26.49
CA TRP A 426 -8.65 -0.15 25.83
C TRP A 426 -9.94 0.13 26.61
N TYR A 427 -9.95 -0.14 27.92
CA TYR A 427 -11.14 0.11 28.75
C TYR A 427 -11.50 1.59 28.82
N GLN A 428 -10.50 2.48 28.86
CA GLN A 428 -10.73 3.92 28.76
C GLN A 428 -11.41 4.29 27.44
N GLY A 429 -10.93 3.76 26.31
CA GLY A 429 -11.52 3.98 24.99
C GLY A 429 -12.98 3.51 24.92
N VAL A 430 -13.24 2.27 25.35
CA VAL A 430 -14.59 1.69 25.38
C VAL A 430 -15.52 2.50 26.30
N THR A 431 -15.07 2.86 27.50
CA THR A 431 -15.87 3.64 28.46
C THR A 431 -16.18 5.05 27.95
N THR A 432 -15.26 5.66 27.19
CA THR A 432 -15.49 6.98 26.59
C THR A 432 -16.61 6.93 25.56
N TRP A 433 -16.59 5.92 24.68
CA TRP A 433 -17.68 5.66 23.74
C TRP A 433 -19.01 5.44 24.45
N ARG A 434 -19.02 4.63 25.51
CA ARG A 434 -20.23 4.32 26.29
C ARG A 434 -20.74 5.48 27.14
N SER A 435 -19.90 6.47 27.44
CA SER A 435 -20.31 7.70 28.14
C SER A 435 -20.68 8.84 27.18
N GLY A 436 -20.85 8.53 25.90
CA GLY A 436 -21.44 9.44 24.92
C GLY A 436 -20.44 10.36 24.22
N ARG A 437 -19.15 10.03 24.25
CA ARG A 437 -18.09 10.79 23.57
C ARG A 437 -17.33 9.89 22.60
N ALA A 438 -17.08 10.39 21.39
CA ALA A 438 -16.19 9.69 20.47
C ALA A 438 -14.76 9.72 21.01
N TYR A 439 -14.14 8.55 21.16
CA TYR A 439 -12.77 8.48 21.67
C TYR A 439 -11.76 8.79 20.57
N ALA A 440 -10.85 9.73 20.83
CA ALA A 440 -9.66 10.00 20.03
C ALA A 440 -8.54 10.41 20.99
N ILE A 441 -7.33 9.90 20.79
CA ILE A 441 -6.17 10.30 21.59
C ILE A 441 -5.48 11.47 20.88
N GLY A 442 -5.45 12.63 21.55
CA GLY A 442 -4.79 13.84 21.04
C GLY A 442 -5.66 14.72 20.13
N GLY A 443 -6.99 14.63 20.26
CA GLY A 443 -7.94 15.62 19.75
C GLY A 443 -8.18 16.74 20.76
#